data_AF-X0YC07-F1
#
_entry.id   AF-X0YC07-F1
#
_cell.length_a   1.000
_cell.length_b   1.000
_cell.length_c   1.000
_cell.angle_alpha   90.00
_cell.angle_beta   90.00
_cell.angle_gamma   90.00
#
_symmetry.space_group_name_H-M   'P 1'
#
loop_
_entity.id
_entity.type
_entity.pdbx_description
1 polymer ?
#
loop_
_entity_poly.entity_id
_entity_poly.type
_entity_poly.pdbx_seq_one_letter_code
_entity_poly.pdbx_strand_id
1 'polypeptide(L)' 'MSALYVEVMIDKALRLLQSGRVERLEGDRYNVIGNHGTYNVVARDGKVMCTCPGFQSRRRCSHSSAVTILRSRRRQRS' A
#
# COMPACT_ATOMS: atom_id res chain seq x y z
N MET A 1 -3.58 7.75 -18.58
CA MET A 1 -3.98 7.95 -17.16
C MET A 1 -3.84 9.42 -16.85
N SER A 2 -4.83 10.05 -16.22
CA SER A 2 -4.73 11.46 -15.85
C SER A 2 -3.93 11.63 -14.55
N ALA A 3 -3.23 12.76 -14.41
CA ALA A 3 -2.46 13.11 -13.21
C ALA A 3 -3.33 13.05 -11.93
N LEU A 4 -4.57 13.56 -12.04
CA LEU A 4 -5.56 13.56 -10.95
C LEU A 4 -5.81 12.17 -10.34
N TYR A 5 -5.82 11.11 -11.16
CA TYR A 5 -6.02 9.75 -10.66
C TYR A 5 -4.88 9.29 -9.74
N VAL A 6 -3.64 9.64 -10.09
CA VAL A 6 -2.46 9.26 -9.30
C VAL A 6 -2.45 10.02 -7.98
N GLU A 7 -2.78 11.31 -7.99
CA GLU A 7 -2.90 12.14 -6.79
C GLU A 7 -3.92 11.57 -5.79
N VAL A 8 -5.13 11.24 -6.25
CA VAL A 8 -6.16 10.64 -5.38
C VAL A 8 -5.71 9.29 -4.81
N MET A 9 -5.01 8.48 -5.60
CA MET A 9 -4.49 7.20 -5.12
C MET A 9 -3.40 7.39 -4.04
N ILE A 10 -2.52 8.37 -4.22
CA ILE A 10 -1.48 8.71 -3.25
C ILE A 10 -2.11 9.27 -1.97
N ASP A 11 -3.07 10.18 -2.09
CA ASP A 11 -3.78 10.74 -0.93
C ASP A 11 -4.44 9.63 -0.08
N LYS A 12 -5.15 8.69 -0.74
CA LYS A 12 -5.69 7.51 -0.05
C LYS A 12 -4.61 6.67 0.62
N ALA A 13 -3.45 6.48 -0.01
CA ALA A 13 -2.33 5.75 0.57
C ALA A 13 -1.78 6.44 1.83
N LEU A 14 -1.65 7.76 1.81
CA LEU A 14 -1.19 8.55 2.94
C LEU A 14 -2.18 8.51 4.10
N ARG A 15 -3.48 8.61 3.82
CA ARG A 15 -4.54 8.47 4.84
C ARG A 15 -4.49 7.12 5.54
N LEU A 16 -4.25 6.03 4.80
CA LEU A 16 -4.09 4.69 5.39
C LEU A 16 -2.91 4.64 6.38
N LEU A 17 -1.80 5.29 6.05
CA LEU A 17 -0.63 5.35 6.93
C LEU A 17 -0.88 6.22 8.17
N GLN A 18 -1.46 7.40 7.99
CA GLN A 18 -1.73 8.34 9.08
C GLN A 18 -2.75 7.78 10.09
N SER A 19 -3.73 7.02 9.61
CA SER A 19 -4.76 6.40 10.45
C SER A 19 -4.35 5.05 11.06
N GLY A 20 -3.09 4.63 10.90
CA GLY A 20 -2.61 3.36 11.46
C GLY A 20 -3.21 2.11 10.81
N ARG A 21 -3.81 2.23 9.63
CA ARG A 21 -4.49 1.12 8.91
C ARG A 21 -3.55 0.22 8.10
N VAL A 22 -2.25 0.30 8.38
CA VAL A 22 -1.22 -0.56 7.77
C VAL A 22 -0.49 -1.29 8.88
N GLU A 23 -0.88 -2.55 9.08
CA GLU A 23 -0.33 -3.43 10.10
C GLU A 23 0.73 -4.32 9.46
N ARG A 24 1.92 -4.34 10.03
CA ARG A 24 2.96 -5.27 9.59
C ARG A 24 2.71 -6.63 10.23
N LEU A 25 2.69 -7.67 9.40
CA LEU A 25 2.68 -9.06 9.83
C LEU A 25 4.11 -9.60 9.82
N GLU A 26 4.26 -10.92 9.91
CA GLU A 26 5.56 -11.57 9.83
C GLU A 26 6.29 -11.30 8.50
N GLY A 27 7.60 -11.06 8.60
CA GLY A 27 8.48 -10.84 7.45
C GLY A 27 8.10 -9.61 6.60
N ASP A 28 7.80 -9.88 5.33
CA ASP A 28 7.49 -8.90 4.28
C ASP A 28 5.97 -8.78 4.00
N ARG A 29 5.12 -9.25 4.92
CA ARG A 29 3.66 -9.24 4.79
C ARG A 29 3.03 -8.11 5.61
N TYR A 30 1.93 -7.57 5.11
CA TYR A 30 1.19 -6.48 5.73
C TYR A 30 -0.32 -6.71 5.57
N ASN A 31 -1.08 -6.41 6.61
CA ASN A 31 -2.52 -6.19 6.52
C ASN A 31 -2.79 -4.71 6.29
N VAL A 32 -3.60 -4.40 5.28
CA VAL A 32 -4.03 -3.03 4.99
C VAL A 32 -5.54 -2.94 5.06
N ILE A 33 -6.03 -2.16 6.02
CA ILE A 33 -7.46 -2.00 6.29
C ILE A 33 -8.00 -0.90 5.37
N GLY A 34 -8.58 -1.31 4.24
CA GLY A 34 -9.24 -0.41 3.31
C GLY A 34 -10.70 -0.15 3.67
N ASN A 35 -11.34 0.76 2.94
CA ASN A 35 -12.77 1.05 3.15
C ASN A 35 -13.70 -0.12 2.77
N HIS A 36 -13.23 -1.02 1.91
CA HIS A 36 -14.00 -2.16 1.39
C HIS A 36 -13.45 -3.50 1.93
N GLY A 37 -12.78 -3.48 3.08
CA GLY A 37 -12.22 -4.67 3.72
C GLY A 37 -10.70 -4.62 3.90
N THR A 38 -10.18 -5.68 4.51
CA THR A 38 -8.75 -5.84 4.80
C THR A 38 -8.08 -6.64 3.69
N TYR A 39 -6.98 -6.11 3.18
CA TYR A 39 -6.23 -6.71 2.07
C TYR A 39 -4.81 -7.01 2.50
N ASN A 40 -4.29 -8.14 2.00
CA ASN A 40 -2.93 -8.55 2.25
C ASN A 40 -2.02 -7.90 1.21
N VAL A 41 -0.89 -7.35 1.69
CA VAL A 41 0.17 -6.81 0.86
C VAL A 41 1.46 -7.55 1.16
N VAL A 42 2.14 -8.05 0.13
CA VAL A 42 3.44 -8.70 0.22
C VAL A 42 4.46 -7.84 -0.50
N ALA A 43 5.54 -7.50 0.18
CA ALA A 43 6.56 -6.60 -0.34
C ALA A 43 7.95 -7.24 -0.27
N ARG A 44 8.31 -8.05 -1.26
CA ARG A 44 9.54 -8.85 -1.28
C ARG A 44 10.35 -8.58 -2.55
N ASP A 45 11.68 -8.56 -2.44
CA ASP A 45 12.62 -8.45 -3.58
C ASP A 45 12.32 -7.27 -4.53
N GLY A 46 12.01 -6.11 -3.95
CA GLY A 46 11.66 -4.89 -4.70
C GLY A 46 10.27 -4.91 -5.35
N LYS A 47 9.53 -6.01 -5.28
CA LYS A 47 8.15 -6.13 -5.77
C LYS A 47 7.15 -5.92 -4.64
N VAL A 48 6.02 -5.30 -4.97
CA VAL A 48 4.88 -5.15 -4.05
C VAL A 48 3.65 -5.72 -4.72
N MET A 49 2.95 -6.61 -4.03
CA MET A 49 1.71 -7.25 -4.47
C MET A 49 0.61 -7.02 -3.45
N CYS A 50 -0.60 -6.73 -3.93
CA CYS A 50 -1.77 -6.56 -3.08
C CYS A 50 -2.91 -7.45 -3.55
N THR A 51 -3.68 -8.01 -2.61
CA THR A 51 -4.83 -8.88 -2.93
C THR A 51 -6.10 -8.12 -3.31
N CYS A 52 -6.12 -6.78 -3.27
CA CYS A 52 -7.35 -6.03 -3.55
C CYS A 52 -7.74 -6.03 -5.04
N PRO A 53 -9.04 -5.88 -5.39
CA PRO A 53 -9.51 -5.88 -6.77
C PRO A 53 -8.86 -4.80 -7.65
N GLY A 54 -8.58 -3.62 -7.06
CA GLY A 54 -7.90 -2.53 -7.77
C GLY A 54 -6.48 -2.91 -8.19
N PHE A 55 -5.76 -3.65 -7.35
CA PHE A 55 -4.42 -4.13 -7.70
C PHE A 55 -4.48 -5.29 -8.70
N GLN A 56 -5.42 -6.22 -8.54
CA GLN A 56 -5.58 -7.32 -9.48
C GLN A 56 -5.87 -6.83 -10.91
N SER A 57 -6.70 -5.80 -11.05
CA SER A 57 -7.06 -5.22 -12.35
C SER A 57 -5.98 -4.31 -12.96
N ARG A 58 -5.31 -3.48 -12.15
CA ARG A 58 -4.42 -2.40 -12.66
C ARG A 58 -2.96 -2.52 -12.25
N ARG A 59 -2.63 -3.56 -11.47
CA ARG A 59 -1.33 -3.78 -10.83
C ARG A 59 -0.86 -2.64 -9.93
N ARG A 60 -1.79 -1.75 -9.52
CA ARG A 60 -1.56 -0.58 -8.67
C ARG A 60 -2.81 -0.28 -7.84
N CYS A 61 -2.62 0.07 -6.58
CA CYS A 61 -3.69 0.54 -5.70
C CYS A 61 -3.12 1.39 -4.56
N SER A 62 -3.98 2.09 -3.82
CA SER A 62 -3.57 2.84 -2.63
C SER A 62 -2.94 1.96 -1.55
N HIS A 63 -3.36 0.70 -1.40
CA HIS A 63 -2.80 -0.22 -0.40
C HIS A 63 -1.34 -0.59 -0.69
N SER A 64 -1.02 -0.96 -1.93
CA SER A 64 0.37 -1.27 -2.33
C SER A 64 1.26 -0.03 -2.25
N SER A 65 0.70 1.14 -2.60
CA SER A 65 1.40 2.42 -2.49
C SER A 65 1.71 2.78 -1.04
N ALA A 66 0.77 2.55 -0.11
CA ALA A 66 0.96 2.80 1.31
C ALA A 66 2.14 1.98 1.87
N VAL A 67 2.19 0.68 1.56
CA VAL A 67 3.32 -0.18 1.98
C VAL A 67 4.63 0.23 1.32
N THR A 68 4.61 0.64 0.05
CA THR A 68 5.80 1.13 -0.64
C THR A 68 6.38 2.37 0.06
N ILE A 69 5.52 3.34 0.40
CA ILE A 69 5.90 4.55 1.13
C ILE A 69 6.39 4.21 2.54
N LEU A 70 5.72 3.31 3.24
CA LEU A 70 6.14 2.88 4.57
C LEU A 70 7.55 2.27 4.56
N ARG A 71 7.84 1.42 3.57
CA ARG A 71 9.15 0.78 3.42
C ARG A 71 10.25 1.76 3.02
N SER A 72 9.97 2.72 2.13
CA SER A 72 10.96 3.73 1.76
C SER A 72 11.35 4.61 2.95
N ARG A 73 10.39 5.03 3.77
CA ARG A 73 10.65 5.79 5.01
C ARG A 73 11.49 5.01 6.01
N ARG A 74 11.32 3.70 6.12
CA ARG A 74 12.13 2.86 7.02
C ARG A 74 13.57 2.72 6.52
N ARG A 75 13.77 2.52 5.21
CA ARG A 75 15.11 2.42 4.60
C ARG A 75 15.94 3.70 4.72
N GLN A 76 15.30 4.87 4.78
CA GLN A 76 15.99 6.15 4.96
C GLN A 76 16.39 6.44 6.41
N ARG A 77 15.92 5.63 7.37
CA ARG A 77 16.17 5.80 8.81
C ARG A 77 17.19 4.79 9.36
N SER A 78 17.69 3.90 8.50
CA SER A 78 18.77 2.94 8.75
C SER A 78 20.02 3.38 8.03
#